data_AF-A0A950WDQ2-F1
#
_entry.id   AF-A0A950WDQ2-F1
#
_cell.length_a   1.000
_cell.length_b   1.000
_cell.length_c   1.000
_cell.angle_alpha   90.00
_cell.angle_beta   90.00
_cell.angle_gamma   90.00
#
_symmetry.space_group_name_H-M   'P 1'
#
loop_
_entity.id
_entity.type
_entity.pdbx_description
1 polymer ?
#
loop_
_entity_poly.entity_id
_entity_poly.type
_entity_poly.pdbx_seq_one_letter_code
_entity_poly.pdbx_strand_id
1 'polypeptide(L)'
;MVRQAHAGSGAARLRMVATTRPAPIPPFLATAALARDAVQDLQAAFAQAGAAPELQALRDTLRLAKFVVPRPQDYETFHARSAASERFPDTW
;
A
#
# COMPACT_ATOMS: atom_id res chain seq x y z
N MET A 1 15.57 -20.54 -2.63
CA MET A 1 16.65 -19.58 -2.34
C MET A 1 16.06 -18.42 -1.55
N VAL A 2 16.23 -18.43 -0.22
CA VAL A 2 15.70 -17.40 0.68
C VAL A 2 16.63 -16.19 0.59
N ARG A 3 16.13 -15.03 0.15
CA ARG A 3 16.88 -13.77 0.25
C ARG A 3 17.00 -13.44 1.74
N GLN A 4 18.16 -13.68 2.32
CA GLN A 4 18.51 -13.13 3.63
C GLN A 4 18.39 -11.61 3.53
N ALA A 5 17.59 -11.00 4.40
CA ALA A 5 17.68 -9.57 4.63
C ALA A 5 19.12 -9.26 5.08
N HIS A 6 19.75 -8.27 4.44
CA HIS A 6 21.03 -7.76 4.88
C HIS A 6 20.80 -6.99 6.19
N ALA A 7 20.65 -7.70 7.30
CA ALA A 7 20.64 -7.13 8.64
C ALA A 7 22.09 -6.72 8.98
N GLY A 8 22.61 -5.76 8.23
CA GLY A 8 23.88 -5.13 8.51
C GLY A 8 23.77 -4.41 9.85
N SER A 9 24.84 -4.49 10.64
CA SER A 9 25.05 -3.82 11.93
C SER A 9 24.84 -2.30 11.95
N GLY A 10 24.42 -1.68 10.84
CA GLY A 10 24.16 -0.26 10.68
C GLY A 10 22.84 0.23 11.26
N ALA A 11 21.79 -0.61 11.35
CA ALA A 11 20.49 -0.16 11.89
C ALA A 11 20.57 0.29 13.36
N ALA A 12 21.45 -0.32 14.16
CA ALA A 12 21.71 0.06 15.55
C ALA A 12 22.35 1.45 15.69
N ARG A 13 22.85 2.06 14.60
CA ARG A 13 23.46 3.39 14.57
C ARG A 13 22.53 4.46 14.03
N LEU A 14 21.30 4.11 13.68
CA LEU A 14 20.31 5.05 13.15
C LEU A 14 19.36 5.49 14.25
N ARG A 15 19.01 6.78 14.23
CA ARG A 15 17.99 7.40 15.08
C ARG A 15 16.90 7.97 14.18
N MET A 16 15.65 7.64 14.48
CA MET A 16 14.51 8.33 13.88
C MET A 16 14.49 9.78 14.35
N VAL A 17 14.55 10.73 13.41
CA VAL A 17 14.54 12.18 13.71
C VAL A 17 13.20 12.85 13.38
N ALA A 18 12.41 12.23 12.50
CA ALA A 18 11.07 12.68 12.14
C ALA A 18 10.27 11.51 11.54
N THR A 19 8.95 11.65 11.54
CA THR A 19 8.01 10.77 10.82
C THR A 19 7.05 11.63 10.01
N THR A 20 6.52 11.07 8.92
CA THR A 20 5.48 11.71 8.14
C THR A 20 4.10 11.29 8.64
N ARG A 21 3.07 12.08 8.30
CA ARG A 21 1.68 11.67 8.52
C ARG A 21 1.40 10.39 7.72
N PRO A 22 0.64 9.43 8.27
CA PRO A 22 0.27 8.22 7.56
C PRO A 22 -0.31 8.48 6.17
N ALA A 23 0.06 7.63 5.23
CA ALA A 23 -0.47 7.59 3.88
C ALA A 23 -1.36 6.36 3.72
N PRO A 24 -2.41 6.41 2.89
CA PRO A 24 -2.95 5.19 2.33
C PRO A 24 -1.84 4.48 1.52
N ILE A 25 -1.57 3.24 1.90
CA ILE A 25 -0.69 2.29 1.19
C ILE A 25 -1.37 1.99 -0.17
N PRO A 26 -0.59 1.87 -1.28
CA PRO A 26 -1.11 2.19 -2.60
C PRO A 26 -2.35 1.39 -2.98
N PRO A 27 -3.32 2.04 -3.64
CA PRO A 27 -4.52 1.37 -4.14
C PRO A 27 -4.14 0.36 -5.22
N PHE A 28 -4.92 -0.71 -5.34
CA PHE A 28 -4.95 -1.49 -6.56
C PHE A 28 -5.67 -0.69 -7.64
N LEU A 29 -5.01 -0.48 -8.77
CA LEU A 29 -5.51 0.31 -9.88
C LEU A 29 -5.68 -0.60 -11.09
N ALA A 30 -6.85 -0.55 -11.72
CA ALA A 30 -7.06 -1.15 -13.04
C ALA A 30 -6.65 -0.13 -14.11
N THR A 31 -5.79 -0.54 -15.04
CA THR A 31 -5.38 0.29 -16.18
C THR A 31 -6.39 0.25 -17.33
N ALA A 32 -7.19 -0.81 -17.40
CA ALA A 32 -8.32 -0.94 -18.31
C ALA A 32 -9.63 -0.54 -17.62
N ALA A 33 -10.59 -0.05 -18.40
CA ALA A 33 -11.95 0.10 -17.92
C ALA A 33 -12.54 -1.28 -17.61
N LEU A 34 -13.04 -1.44 -16.39
CA LEU A 34 -13.72 -2.66 -15.94
C LEU A 34 -15.21 -2.39 -15.79
N ALA A 35 -16.02 -3.39 -16.10
CA ALA A 35 -17.43 -3.38 -15.75
C ALA A 35 -17.61 -3.35 -14.22
N ARG A 36 -18.73 -2.76 -13.76
CA ARG A 36 -18.96 -2.52 -12.33
C ARG A 36 -19.00 -3.80 -11.50
N ASP A 37 -19.63 -4.84 -12.05
CA ASP A 37 -19.69 -6.18 -11.48
C ASP A 37 -18.28 -6.78 -11.32
N ALA A 38 -17.43 -6.70 -12.35
CA ALA A 38 -16.04 -7.15 -12.27
C ALA A 38 -15.24 -6.41 -11.18
N VAL A 39 -15.48 -5.11 -10.99
CA VAL A 39 -14.86 -4.34 -9.89
C VAL A 39 -15.34 -4.86 -8.52
N GLN A 40 -16.65 -5.13 -8.38
CA GLN A 40 -17.22 -5.65 -7.14
C GLN A 40 -16.69 -7.06 -6.81
N ASP A 41 -16.58 -7.92 -7.82
CA ASP A 41 -16.04 -9.27 -7.67
C ASP A 41 -14.56 -9.25 -7.24
N LEU A 42 -13.76 -8.38 -7.86
CA LEU A 42 -12.35 -8.19 -7.45
C LEU A 42 -12.24 -7.66 -6.02
N GLN A 43 -13.07 -6.68 -5.65
CA GLN A 43 -13.12 -6.16 -4.29
C GLN A 43 -13.44 -7.26 -3.26
N ALA A 44 -14.44 -8.09 -3.56
CA ALA A 44 -14.80 -9.23 -2.71
C ALA A 44 -13.66 -10.27 -2.63
N ALA A 45 -13.05 -10.61 -3.76
CA ALA A 45 -11.94 -11.57 -3.81
C ALA A 45 -10.74 -11.10 -2.98
N PHE A 46 -10.35 -9.83 -3.07
CA PHE A 46 -9.26 -9.29 -2.25
C PHE A 46 -9.62 -9.27 -0.76
N ALA A 47 -10.86 -8.93 -0.39
CA ALA A 47 -11.31 -8.98 1.00
C ALA A 47 -11.24 -10.41 1.56
N GLN A 48 -11.67 -11.41 0.78
CA GLN A 48 -11.58 -12.83 1.13
C GLN A 48 -10.12 -13.29 1.26
N ALA A 49 -9.25 -12.92 0.32
CA ALA A 49 -7.82 -13.22 0.40
C ALA A 49 -7.15 -12.60 1.64
N GLY A 50 -7.63 -11.43 2.08
CA GLY A 50 -7.24 -10.79 3.33
C GLY A 50 -7.70 -11.51 4.61
N ALA A 51 -8.63 -12.46 4.51
CA ALA A 51 -9.11 -13.26 5.63
C ALA A 51 -8.72 -14.75 5.53
N ALA A 52 -8.26 -15.20 4.36
CA ALA A 52 -7.87 -16.57 4.08
C ALA A 52 -6.67 -17.03 4.96
N PRO A 53 -6.85 -18.05 5.82
CA PRO A 53 -5.76 -18.58 6.65
C PRO A 53 -4.61 -19.18 5.84
N GLU A 54 -4.92 -19.84 4.73
CA GLU A 54 -3.94 -20.45 3.81
C GLU A 54 -3.01 -19.42 3.15
N LEU A 55 -3.42 -18.14 3.12
CA LEU A 55 -2.61 -17.03 2.59
C LEU A 55 -1.86 -16.26 3.68
N GLN A 56 -2.00 -16.63 4.97
CA GLN A 56 -1.41 -15.87 6.09
C GLN A 56 0.11 -15.70 5.95
N ALA A 57 0.84 -16.78 5.67
CA ALA A 57 2.30 -16.73 5.53
C ALA A 57 2.75 -15.80 4.38
N LEU A 58 1.99 -15.78 3.28
CA LEU A 58 2.26 -14.89 2.16
C LEU A 58 1.97 -13.43 2.53
N ARG A 59 0.84 -13.17 3.20
CA ARG A 59 0.46 -11.85 3.69
C ARG A 59 1.48 -11.29 4.69
N ASP A 60 1.99 -12.12 5.59
CA ASP A 60 3.04 -11.73 6.55
C ASP A 60 4.36 -11.41 5.85
N THR A 61 4.73 -12.21 4.85
CA THR A 61 5.92 -11.97 4.02
C THR A 61 5.81 -10.63 3.28
N LEU A 62 4.63 -10.30 2.76
CA LEU A 62 4.34 -9.05 2.05
C LEU A 62 4.00 -7.88 2.97
N ARG A 63 3.92 -8.10 4.29
CA ARG A 63 3.49 -7.12 5.29
C ARG A 63 2.09 -6.53 5.01
N LEU A 64 1.19 -7.36 4.49
CA LEU A 64 -0.20 -6.99 4.16
C LEU A 64 -1.14 -7.39 5.29
N ALA A 65 -1.58 -6.42 6.09
CA ALA A 65 -2.49 -6.67 7.20
C ALA A 65 -3.92 -6.99 6.75
N LYS A 66 -4.44 -6.25 5.77
CA LYS A 66 -5.82 -6.39 5.26
C LYS A 66 -5.99 -5.74 3.89
N PHE A 67 -7.08 -6.10 3.22
CA PHE A 67 -7.61 -5.36 2.07
C PHE A 67 -8.88 -4.61 2.51
N VAL A 68 -9.06 -3.39 2.00
CA VAL A 68 -10.22 -2.55 2.30
C VAL A 68 -10.79 -1.99 1.00
N VAL A 69 -12.12 -1.92 0.92
CA VAL A 69 -12.79 -1.23 -0.18
C VAL A 69 -12.70 0.27 0.10
N PRO A 70 -12.03 1.05 -0.77
CA PRO A 70 -11.86 2.48 -0.55
C PRO A 70 -13.18 3.22 -0.78
N ARG A 71 -13.43 4.23 0.04
CA ARG A 71 -14.46 5.24 -0.19
C ARG A 71 -13.89 6.35 -1.04
N PRO A 72 -14.72 7.10 -1.80
CA PRO A 72 -14.23 8.25 -2.59
C PRO A 72 -13.38 9.23 -1.77
N GLN A 73 -13.77 9.48 -0.52
CA GLN A 73 -13.07 10.37 0.43
C GLN A 73 -11.64 9.90 0.76
N ASP A 74 -11.36 8.60 0.67
CA ASP A 74 -10.02 8.05 0.94
C ASP A 74 -9.01 8.49 -0.13
N TYR A 75 -9.48 8.89 -1.31
CA TYR A 75 -8.64 9.38 -2.42
C TYR A 75 -8.28 10.86 -2.31
N GLU A 76 -8.97 11.65 -1.48
CA GLU A 76 -8.72 13.10 -1.33
C GLU A 76 -7.26 13.41 -0.95
N THR A 77 -6.62 12.53 -0.18
CA THR A 77 -5.22 12.72 0.21
C THR A 77 -4.26 12.67 -0.98
N PHE A 78 -4.60 11.96 -2.07
CA PHE A 78 -3.75 11.92 -3.26
C PHE A 78 -3.78 13.25 -4.00
N HIS A 79 -4.92 13.95 -4.05
CA HIS A 79 -4.99 15.30 -4.61
C HIS A 79 -4.10 16.28 -3.85
N ALA A 80 -4.18 16.29 -2.52
CA ALA A 80 -3.33 17.13 -1.68
C ALA A 80 -1.83 16.84 -1.87
N ARG A 81 -1.47 15.57 -2.09
CA ARG A 81 -0.08 15.15 -2.33
C ARG A 81 0.41 15.52 -3.73
N SER A 82 -0.42 15.38 -4.76
CA SER A 82 -0.10 15.82 -6.13
C SER A 82 0.26 17.30 -6.14
N ALA A 83 -0.62 18.13 -5.57
CA ALA A 83 -0.41 19.58 -5.49
C ALA A 83 0.87 19.95 -4.72
N ALA A 84 1.18 19.22 -3.64
CA ALA A 84 2.42 19.43 -2.88
C ALA A 84 3.67 19.04 -3.68
N SER A 85 3.61 17.96 -4.47
CA SER A 85 4.72 17.52 -5.33
C SER A 85 4.96 18.49 -6.49
N GLU A 86 3.90 18.99 -7.12
CA GLU A 86 3.98 19.98 -8.21
C GLU A 86 4.62 21.29 -7.75
N ARG A 87 4.50 21.63 -6.47
CA ARG A 87 5.10 22.84 -5.88
C ARG A 87 6.64 22.77 -5.79
N PHE A 88 7.21 21.57 -5.85
CA PHE A 88 8.66 21.37 -5.81
C PHE A 88 9.10 20.34 -6.88
N PRO A 89 9.05 20.71 -8.17
CA PRO A 89 9.21 19.77 -9.28
C PRO A 89 10.59 19.09 -9.33
N ASP A 90 11.62 19.69 -8.71
CA ASP A 90 13.02 19.23 -8.78
C ASP A 90 13.53 18.57 -7.48
N THR A 91 12.63 18.14 -6.59
CA THR A 91 13.02 17.58 -5.27
C THR A 91 13.22 16.06 -5.27
N TRP A 92 13.22 15.45 -6.46
CA TRP A 92 13.35 14.00 -6.65
C TRP A 92 14.50 13.67 -7.59
#